data_AF-A0A7L5A2J1-F1
#
_entry.id   AF-A0A7L5A2J1-F1
#
_cell.length_a   1.000
_cell.length_b   1.000
_cell.length_c   1.000
_cell.angle_alpha   90.00
_cell.angle_beta   90.00
_cell.angle_gamma   90.00
#
_symmetry.space_group_name_H-M   'P 1'
#
loop_
_entity.id
_entity.type
_entity.pdbx_description
1 polymer ?
#
loop_
_entity_poly.entity_id
_entity_poly.type
_entity_poly.pdbx_seq_one_letter_code
_entity_poly.pdbx_strand_id
1 'polypeptide(L)'
;MEPTESTRRLFTESDAAMRSRMRTMHGHYLTDAAAFAAFNPALGGTFGADWLTAIDTADLAPNVDARRGELREDTAAVGSGMEQAKRVAQQVFYYVEQAFPKNKGRLSQYGKDRYAKAATDSEEMRLLLDMAAQAAERDKTELAAHGFGPQQLADLKALATRLDAVDTAQEMQKGTNQEGTDDYVRLQNAAFGFGQQLNKAAKLAFAADATKRQLYRLSDADPDAAARPGKSPQPPTA
;
A
#
# COMPACT_ATOMS: atom_id res chain seq x y z
N MET A 1 14.24 7.06 2.97
CA MET A 1 13.63 8.38 2.78
C MET A 1 12.90 8.72 4.05
N GLU A 2 13.18 9.87 4.65
CA GLU A 2 12.35 10.35 5.76
C GLU A 2 10.94 10.66 5.24
N PRO A 3 9.88 10.29 5.95
CA PRO A 3 8.52 10.64 5.56
C PRO A 3 8.37 12.16 5.62
N THR A 4 8.04 12.78 4.48
CA THR A 4 7.64 14.19 4.43
C THR A 4 6.42 14.39 5.34
N GLU A 5 6.34 15.52 6.06
CA GLU A 5 5.28 15.80 7.05
C GLU A 5 3.84 15.56 6.53
N SER A 6 3.63 15.55 5.22
CA SER A 6 2.36 15.27 4.53
C SER A 6 1.82 13.83 4.67
N THR A 7 2.64 12.83 5.02
CA THR A 7 2.21 11.41 5.11
C THR A 7 1.94 10.94 6.53
N ARG A 8 2.22 11.79 7.54
CA ARG A 8 1.86 11.50 8.94
C ARG A 8 0.40 11.85 9.19
N ARG A 9 -0.35 10.92 9.78
CA ARG A 9 -1.74 11.13 10.19
C ARG A 9 -1.82 12.16 11.32
N LEU A 10 -2.71 13.15 11.16
CA LEU A 10 -2.86 14.26 12.11
C LEU A 10 -3.87 14.00 13.25
N PHE A 11 -4.50 12.84 13.27
CA PHE A 11 -5.52 12.43 14.23
C PHE A 11 -5.33 10.97 14.66
N THR A 12 -5.80 10.63 15.86
CA THR A 12 -5.60 9.30 16.47
C THR A 12 -6.84 8.41 16.42
N GLU A 13 -8.00 8.96 16.09
CA GLU A 13 -9.26 8.22 15.95
C GLU A 13 -9.34 7.50 14.59
N SER A 14 -10.36 6.66 14.42
CA SER A 14 -10.61 5.99 13.13
C SER A 14 -11.02 7.00 12.04
N ASP A 15 -10.74 6.66 10.78
CA ASP A 15 -11.10 7.49 9.63
C ASP A 15 -12.59 7.83 9.58
N ALA A 16 -13.45 6.84 9.88
CA ALA A 16 -14.89 7.03 9.93
C ALA A 16 -15.31 7.97 11.07
N ALA A 17 -14.70 7.83 12.26
CA ALA A 17 -14.97 8.71 13.40
C ALA A 17 -14.53 10.15 13.09
N MET A 18 -13.35 10.31 12.48
CA MET A 18 -12.82 11.61 12.06
C MET A 18 -13.76 12.29 11.07
N ARG A 19 -14.17 11.62 10.00
CA ARG A 19 -15.08 12.20 9.00
C ARG A 19 -16.44 12.54 9.60
N SER A 20 -16.99 11.67 10.44
CA SER A 20 -18.24 11.94 11.16
C SER A 20 -18.11 13.21 12.03
N ARG A 21 -17.03 13.33 12.80
CA ARG A 21 -16.76 14.51 13.63
C ARG A 21 -16.59 15.78 12.78
N MET A 22 -15.88 15.70 11.66
CA MET A 22 -15.70 16.84 10.75
C MET A 22 -17.04 17.30 10.16
N ARG A 23 -17.91 16.36 9.76
CA ARG A 23 -19.27 16.69 9.28
C ARG A 23 -20.11 17.37 10.37
N THR A 24 -20.03 16.91 11.61
CA THR A 24 -20.72 17.56 12.73
C THR A 24 -20.20 18.98 12.97
N MET A 25 -18.87 19.18 13.01
CA MET A 25 -18.28 20.50 13.18
C MET A 25 -18.59 21.44 12.01
N HIS A 26 -18.62 20.92 10.77
CA HIS A 26 -19.04 21.65 9.58
C HIS A 26 -20.49 22.15 9.70
N GLY A 27 -21.40 21.29 10.15
CA GLY A 27 -22.79 21.67 10.42
C GLY A 27 -22.90 22.83 11.43
N HIS A 28 -22.12 22.80 12.51
CA HIS A 28 -22.06 23.92 13.45
C HIS A 28 -21.46 25.17 12.81
N TYR A 29 -20.36 25.04 12.07
CA TYR A 29 -19.73 26.15 11.36
C TYR A 29 -20.71 26.90 10.45
N LEU A 30 -21.58 26.21 9.71
CA LEU A 30 -22.56 26.87 8.84
C LEU A 30 -23.50 27.81 9.61
N THR A 31 -23.80 27.52 10.87
CA THR A 31 -24.60 28.39 11.74
C THR A 31 -23.83 29.60 12.27
N ASP A 32 -22.51 29.48 12.36
CA ASP A 32 -21.60 30.46 13.00
C ASP A 32 -20.66 31.15 12.01
N ALA A 33 -20.83 30.91 10.71
CA ALA A 33 -19.92 31.35 9.66
C ALA A 33 -19.69 32.88 9.68
N ALA A 34 -20.74 33.66 9.94
CA ALA A 34 -20.63 35.12 10.04
C ALA A 34 -19.72 35.56 11.21
N ALA A 35 -19.77 34.86 12.35
CA ALA A 35 -18.93 35.16 13.50
C ALA A 35 -17.45 34.80 13.23
N PHE A 36 -17.20 33.67 12.57
CA PHE A 36 -15.86 33.31 12.13
C PHE A 36 -15.31 34.27 11.07
N ALA A 37 -16.12 34.68 10.10
CA ALA A 37 -15.72 35.64 9.06
C ALA A 37 -15.42 37.03 9.64
N ALA A 38 -16.18 37.46 10.66
CA ALA A 38 -15.91 38.71 11.37
C ALA A 38 -14.57 38.67 12.14
N PHE A 39 -14.22 37.51 12.70
CA PHE A 39 -12.92 37.31 13.37
C PHE A 39 -11.76 37.18 12.36
N ASN A 40 -11.94 36.38 11.31
CA ASN A 40 -10.98 36.17 10.24
C ASN A 40 -11.72 35.98 8.91
N PRO A 41 -11.65 36.95 7.98
CA PRO A 41 -12.35 36.87 6.69
C PRO A 41 -12.03 35.63 5.86
N ALA A 42 -10.85 35.01 6.04
CA ALA A 42 -10.47 33.77 5.37
C ALA A 42 -11.28 32.55 5.83
N LEU A 43 -11.95 32.63 6.99
CA LEU A 43 -12.89 31.62 7.50
C LEU A 43 -14.33 31.89 7.06
N GLY A 44 -14.55 32.84 6.16
CA GLY A 44 -15.83 33.09 5.48
C GLY A 44 -15.79 32.62 4.03
N GLY A 45 -16.66 33.21 3.20
CA GLY A 45 -16.65 32.96 1.75
C GLY A 45 -16.81 31.48 1.40
N THR A 46 -15.85 30.92 0.66
CA THR A 46 -15.87 29.53 0.18
C THR A 46 -15.46 28.50 1.23
N PHE A 47 -14.93 28.90 2.39
CA PHE A 47 -14.36 28.00 3.40
C PHE A 47 -15.27 26.80 3.72
N GLY A 48 -16.57 27.04 3.90
CA GLY A 48 -17.54 25.98 4.17
C GLY A 48 -17.73 24.99 3.02
N ALA A 49 -17.76 25.48 1.78
CA ALA A 49 -17.89 24.64 0.59
C ALA A 49 -16.61 23.83 0.34
N ASP A 50 -15.45 24.47 0.54
CA ASP A 50 -14.14 23.85 0.40
C ASP A 50 -13.95 22.74 1.44
N TRP A 51 -14.38 22.98 2.69
CA TRP A 51 -14.34 21.97 3.73
C TRP A 51 -15.25 20.77 3.43
N LEU A 52 -16.49 21.00 3.01
CA LEU A 52 -17.40 19.90 2.66
C LEU A 52 -16.83 19.08 1.50
N THR A 53 -16.27 19.75 0.49
CA THR A 53 -15.61 19.10 -0.65
C THR A 53 -14.42 18.24 -0.17
N ALA A 54 -13.62 18.71 0.79
CA ALA A 54 -12.54 17.93 1.36
C ALA A 54 -13.05 16.68 2.12
N ILE A 55 -14.15 16.80 2.87
CA ILE A 55 -14.80 15.66 3.54
C ILE A 55 -15.32 14.64 2.52
N ASP A 56 -16.03 15.10 1.48
CA ASP A 56 -16.61 14.21 0.48
C ASP A 56 -15.53 13.50 -0.35
N THR A 57 -14.43 14.21 -0.68
CA THR A 57 -13.27 13.61 -1.34
C THR A 57 -12.63 12.53 -0.46
N ALA A 58 -12.53 12.78 0.85
CA ALA A 58 -12.04 11.83 1.84
C ALA A 58 -12.96 10.60 2.02
N ASP A 59 -14.28 10.75 1.83
CA ASP A 59 -15.24 9.63 1.85
C ASP A 59 -15.14 8.74 0.59
N LEU A 60 -14.82 9.33 -0.56
CA LEU A 60 -14.67 8.61 -1.83
C LEU A 60 -13.30 7.93 -1.98
N ALA A 61 -12.33 8.24 -1.12
CA ALA A 61 -11.00 7.68 -1.20
C ALA A 61 -11.03 6.15 -0.95
N PRO A 62 -10.47 5.31 -1.84
CA PRO A 62 -10.48 3.86 -1.69
C PRO A 62 -9.82 3.44 -0.38
N ASN A 63 -10.50 2.61 0.42
CA ASN A 63 -9.95 2.11 1.67
C ASN A 63 -8.70 1.23 1.39
N VAL A 64 -7.66 1.43 2.20
CA VAL A 64 -6.43 0.62 2.26
C VAL A 64 -6.72 -0.89 2.35
N ASP A 65 -7.82 -1.30 2.99
CA ASP A 65 -8.17 -2.73 3.11
C ASP A 65 -8.56 -3.39 1.77
N ALA A 66 -9.24 -2.65 0.87
CA ALA A 66 -9.57 -3.18 -0.46
C ALA A 66 -8.28 -3.42 -1.26
N ARG A 67 -7.33 -2.48 -1.19
CA ARG A 67 -6.02 -2.58 -1.84
C ARG A 67 -5.15 -3.70 -1.27
N ARG A 68 -5.24 -3.95 0.04
CA ARG A 68 -4.61 -5.12 0.67
C ARG A 68 -5.23 -6.44 0.22
N GLY A 69 -6.53 -6.44 -0.11
CA GLY A 69 -7.20 -7.59 -0.71
C GLY A 69 -6.59 -7.95 -2.06
N GLU A 70 -6.47 -6.97 -2.96
CA GLU A 70 -5.88 -7.17 -4.30
C GLU A 70 -4.44 -7.70 -4.22
N LEU A 71 -3.60 -7.12 -3.35
CA LEU A 71 -2.22 -7.59 -3.18
C LEU A 71 -2.13 -9.05 -2.68
N ARG A 72 -3.11 -9.50 -1.88
CA ARG A 72 -3.18 -10.90 -1.42
C ARG A 72 -3.53 -11.85 -2.56
N GLU A 73 -4.45 -11.46 -3.44
CA GLU A 73 -4.81 -12.24 -4.62
C GLU A 73 -3.61 -12.38 -5.57
N ASP A 74 -2.87 -11.28 -5.80
CA ASP A 74 -1.67 -11.30 -6.63
C ASP A 74 -0.55 -12.14 -6.02
N THR A 75 -0.39 -12.10 -4.68
CA THR A 75 0.57 -12.97 -3.98
C THR A 75 0.19 -14.45 -4.13
N ALA A 76 -1.10 -14.79 -4.07
CA ALA A 76 -1.56 -16.15 -4.30
C ALA A 76 -1.31 -16.59 -5.76
N ALA A 77 -1.49 -15.69 -6.72
CA ALA A 77 -1.20 -15.93 -8.13
C ALA A 77 0.30 -16.23 -8.35
N VAL A 78 1.21 -15.42 -7.79
CA VAL A 78 2.66 -15.67 -7.81
C VAL A 78 2.99 -17.05 -7.23
N GLY A 79 2.44 -17.39 -6.06
CA GLY A 79 2.66 -18.68 -5.41
C GLY A 79 2.25 -19.86 -6.30
N SER A 80 1.08 -19.76 -6.95
CA SER A 80 0.61 -20.80 -7.87
C SER A 80 1.50 -20.94 -9.12
N GLY A 81 1.96 -19.82 -9.67
CA GLY A 81 2.89 -19.78 -10.81
C GLY A 81 4.24 -20.40 -10.47
N MET A 82 4.75 -20.12 -9.26
CA MET A 82 5.99 -20.69 -8.75
C MET A 82 5.93 -22.21 -8.60
N GLU A 83 4.82 -22.76 -8.07
CA GLU A 83 4.66 -24.22 -7.99
C GLU A 83 4.59 -24.88 -9.37
N GLN A 84 3.95 -24.23 -10.34
CA GLN A 84 3.95 -24.69 -11.72
C GLN A 84 5.37 -24.66 -12.32
N ALA A 85 6.10 -23.58 -12.11
CA ALA A 85 7.46 -23.39 -12.62
C ALA A 85 8.45 -24.41 -12.04
N LYS A 86 8.36 -24.74 -10.75
CA LYS A 86 9.16 -25.79 -10.13
C LYS A 86 8.97 -27.13 -10.82
N ARG A 87 7.71 -27.51 -11.08
CA ARG A 87 7.37 -28.77 -11.76
C ARG A 87 7.92 -28.81 -13.18
N VAL A 88 7.73 -27.72 -13.94
CA VAL A 88 8.22 -27.63 -15.32
C VAL A 88 9.75 -27.65 -15.38
N ALA A 89 10.44 -26.92 -14.50
CA ALA A 89 11.91 -26.94 -14.43
C ALA A 89 12.44 -28.36 -14.15
N GLN A 90 11.85 -29.07 -13.19
CA GLN A 90 12.20 -30.45 -12.88
C GLN A 90 11.95 -31.39 -14.07
N GLN A 91 10.83 -31.21 -14.78
CA GLN A 91 10.50 -31.98 -15.97
C GLN A 91 11.51 -31.74 -17.09
N VAL A 92 11.91 -30.49 -17.34
CA VAL A 92 12.95 -30.15 -18.32
C VAL A 92 14.26 -30.86 -17.96
N PHE A 93 14.69 -30.81 -16.69
CA PHE A 93 15.91 -31.50 -16.26
C PHE A 93 15.86 -33.00 -16.52
N TYR A 94 14.71 -33.64 -16.27
CA TYR A 94 14.53 -35.05 -16.58
C TYR A 94 14.77 -35.34 -18.07
N TYR A 95 14.15 -34.58 -18.98
CA TYR A 95 14.33 -34.82 -20.42
C TYR A 95 15.75 -34.51 -20.89
N VAL A 96 16.41 -33.51 -20.32
CA VAL A 96 17.82 -33.20 -20.62
C VAL A 96 18.73 -34.34 -20.18
N GLU A 97 18.49 -34.96 -19.02
CA GLU A 97 19.25 -36.13 -18.56
C GLU A 97 19.05 -37.35 -19.47
N GLN A 98 17.85 -37.52 -20.06
CA GLN A 98 17.57 -38.57 -21.03
C GLN A 98 18.27 -38.31 -22.38
N ALA A 99 18.20 -37.08 -22.89
CA ALA A 99 18.79 -36.71 -24.18
C ALA A 99 20.33 -36.63 -24.13
N PHE A 100 20.90 -36.27 -22.97
CA PHE A 100 22.33 -36.09 -22.79
C PHE A 100 22.84 -36.83 -21.54
N PRO A 101 22.82 -38.17 -21.56
CA PRO A 101 23.18 -38.96 -20.38
C PRO A 101 24.61 -38.66 -19.93
N LYS A 102 24.80 -38.49 -18.62
CA LYS A 102 26.08 -38.17 -17.95
C LYS A 102 26.72 -36.83 -18.35
N ASN A 103 26.01 -35.96 -19.07
CA ASN A 103 26.51 -34.64 -19.45
C ASN A 103 26.07 -33.55 -18.46
N LYS A 104 26.79 -33.43 -17.33
CA LYS A 104 26.52 -32.41 -16.31
C LYS A 104 26.64 -30.98 -16.85
N GLY A 105 27.55 -30.74 -17.80
CA GLY A 105 27.73 -29.43 -18.43
C GLY A 105 26.48 -29.00 -19.20
N ARG A 106 25.83 -29.93 -19.91
CA ARG A 106 24.56 -29.67 -20.56
C ARG A 106 23.47 -29.35 -19.54
N LEU A 107 23.34 -30.14 -18.48
CA LEU A 107 22.34 -29.90 -17.42
C LEU A 107 22.53 -28.53 -16.72
N SER A 108 23.78 -28.10 -16.54
CA SER A 108 24.13 -26.78 -15.99
C SER A 108 23.69 -25.63 -16.91
N GLN A 109 23.78 -25.79 -18.24
CA GLN A 109 23.27 -24.80 -19.20
C GLN A 109 21.76 -24.59 -19.12
N TYR A 110 21.00 -25.58 -18.65
CA TYR A 110 19.57 -25.46 -18.35
C TYR A 110 19.30 -24.85 -16.97
N GLY A 111 20.32 -24.48 -16.21
CA GLY A 111 20.19 -23.82 -14.92
C GLY A 111 20.00 -24.76 -13.72
N LYS A 112 20.31 -26.07 -13.85
CA LYS A 112 20.17 -27.03 -12.74
C LYS A 112 20.88 -26.61 -11.46
N ASP A 113 22.08 -26.04 -11.59
CA ASP A 113 22.89 -25.58 -10.45
C ASP A 113 22.25 -24.37 -9.71
N ARG A 114 21.35 -23.65 -10.39
CA ARG A 114 20.63 -22.49 -9.84
C ARG A 114 19.28 -22.87 -9.24
N TYR A 115 18.82 -24.10 -9.47
CA TYR A 115 17.47 -24.52 -9.11
C TYR A 115 17.13 -24.34 -7.62
N ALA A 116 18.08 -24.62 -6.72
CA ALA A 116 17.85 -24.48 -5.28
C ALA A 116 17.48 -23.04 -4.89
N LYS A 117 18.12 -22.05 -5.51
CA LYS A 117 17.81 -20.63 -5.29
C LYS A 117 16.51 -20.23 -5.98
N ALA A 118 16.36 -20.63 -7.25
CA ALA A 118 15.15 -20.41 -8.03
C ALA A 118 13.89 -20.98 -7.38
N ALA A 119 13.98 -22.10 -6.66
CA ALA A 119 12.82 -22.72 -6.01
C ALA A 119 12.20 -21.85 -4.90
N THR A 120 12.88 -20.80 -4.42
CA THR A 120 12.38 -19.92 -3.36
C THR A 120 12.21 -18.48 -3.80
N ASP A 121 12.56 -18.15 -5.04
CA ASP A 121 12.66 -16.78 -5.54
C ASP A 121 12.13 -16.71 -6.98
N SER A 122 11.12 -15.87 -7.23
CA SER A 122 10.44 -15.81 -8.52
C SER A 122 11.30 -15.22 -9.63
N GLU A 123 12.15 -14.24 -9.32
CA GLU A 123 13.08 -13.65 -10.28
C GLU A 123 14.12 -14.67 -10.74
N GLU A 124 14.68 -15.44 -9.80
CA GLU A 124 15.63 -16.52 -10.10
C GLU A 124 14.97 -17.69 -10.83
N MET A 125 13.71 -18.00 -10.53
CA MET A 125 12.93 -18.98 -11.29
C MET A 125 12.69 -18.53 -12.71
N ARG A 126 12.32 -17.26 -12.93
CA ARG A 126 12.16 -16.69 -14.26
C ARG A 126 13.45 -16.81 -15.07
N LEU A 127 14.57 -16.39 -14.50
CA LEU A 127 15.88 -16.49 -15.14
C LEU A 127 16.23 -17.95 -15.50
N LEU A 128 15.94 -18.89 -14.59
CA LEU A 128 16.14 -20.31 -14.84
C LEU A 128 15.29 -20.81 -16.02
N LEU A 129 13.99 -20.46 -16.06
CA LEU A 129 13.12 -20.89 -17.15
C LEU A 129 13.53 -20.28 -18.50
N ASP A 130 14.00 -19.03 -18.54
CA ASP A 130 14.53 -18.41 -19.75
C ASP A 130 15.80 -19.11 -20.24
N MET A 131 16.73 -19.40 -19.34
CA MET A 131 17.93 -20.20 -19.66
C MET A 131 17.53 -21.57 -20.22
N ALA A 132 16.59 -22.25 -19.57
CA ALA A 132 16.09 -23.55 -19.98
C ALA A 132 15.39 -23.48 -21.35
N ALA A 133 14.61 -22.44 -21.64
CA ALA A 133 13.94 -22.25 -22.91
C ALA A 133 14.91 -22.01 -24.06
N GLN A 134 15.95 -21.18 -23.84
CA GLN A 134 17.01 -20.93 -24.83
C GLN A 134 17.80 -22.21 -25.12
N ALA A 135 18.17 -22.96 -24.07
CA ALA A 135 18.88 -24.23 -24.21
C ALA A 135 18.00 -25.28 -24.91
N ALA A 136 16.71 -25.36 -24.57
CA ALA A 136 15.75 -26.27 -25.18
C ALA A 136 15.50 -25.97 -26.67
N GLU A 137 15.50 -24.70 -27.08
CA GLU A 137 15.41 -24.34 -28.50
C GLU A 137 16.65 -24.80 -29.27
N ARG A 138 17.84 -24.62 -28.69
CA ARG A 138 19.10 -25.06 -29.29
C ARG A 138 19.15 -26.59 -29.46
N ASP A 139 18.73 -27.33 -28.44
CA ASP A 139 18.83 -28.79 -28.37
C ASP A 139 17.49 -29.48 -28.74
N LYS A 140 16.63 -28.79 -29.51
CA LYS A 140 15.23 -29.22 -29.75
C LYS A 140 15.11 -30.58 -30.43
N THR A 141 16.03 -30.92 -31.32
CA THR A 141 15.98 -32.17 -32.08
C THR A 141 16.27 -33.36 -31.16
N GLU A 142 17.29 -33.22 -30.33
CA GLU A 142 17.69 -34.20 -29.34
C GLU A 142 16.61 -34.36 -28.27
N LEU A 143 16.06 -33.25 -27.76
CA LEU A 143 14.98 -33.28 -26.78
C LEU A 143 13.69 -33.92 -27.33
N ALA A 144 13.33 -33.65 -28.59
CA ALA A 144 12.15 -34.22 -29.23
C ALA A 144 12.24 -35.75 -29.37
N ALA A 145 13.45 -36.29 -29.61
CA ALA A 145 13.67 -37.73 -29.67
C ALA A 145 13.36 -38.45 -28.34
N HIS A 146 13.33 -37.71 -27.22
CA HIS A 146 13.00 -38.22 -25.89
C HIS A 146 11.64 -37.76 -25.37
N GLY A 147 10.79 -37.18 -26.22
CA GLY A 147 9.42 -36.81 -25.89
C GLY A 147 9.22 -35.39 -25.36
N PHE A 148 10.27 -34.57 -25.29
CA PHE A 148 10.12 -33.13 -25.07
C PHE A 148 9.93 -32.44 -26.41
N GLY A 149 8.68 -32.40 -26.86
CA GLY A 149 8.30 -31.90 -28.17
C GLY A 149 8.05 -30.39 -28.22
N PRO A 150 7.60 -29.88 -29.38
CA PRO A 150 7.35 -28.46 -29.61
C PRO A 150 6.35 -27.84 -28.63
N GLN A 151 5.34 -28.60 -28.19
CA GLN A 151 4.35 -28.10 -27.24
C GLN A 151 4.97 -27.85 -25.86
N GLN A 152 5.80 -28.77 -25.35
CA GLN A 152 6.46 -28.59 -24.06
C GLN A 152 7.42 -27.39 -24.07
N LEU A 153 8.10 -27.15 -25.20
CA LEU A 153 8.92 -25.97 -25.39
C LEU A 153 8.09 -24.68 -25.42
N ALA A 154 6.94 -24.70 -26.09
CA ALA A 154 6.01 -23.57 -26.12
C ALA A 154 5.46 -23.29 -24.71
N ASP A 155 5.07 -24.32 -23.97
CA ASP A 155 4.56 -24.21 -22.60
C ASP A 155 5.61 -23.64 -21.65
N LEU A 156 6.87 -24.07 -21.77
CA LEU A 156 8.00 -23.54 -21.01
C LEU A 156 8.20 -22.04 -21.27
N LYS A 157 8.22 -21.62 -22.54
CA LYS A 157 8.34 -20.20 -22.93
C LYS A 157 7.17 -19.39 -22.41
N ALA A 158 5.95 -19.89 -22.57
CA ALA A 158 4.74 -19.23 -22.09
C ALA A 158 4.75 -19.05 -20.56
N LEU A 159 5.29 -20.03 -19.83
CA LEU A 159 5.41 -19.95 -18.37
C LEU A 159 6.45 -18.91 -17.94
N ALA A 160 7.60 -18.84 -18.61
CA ALA A 160 8.61 -17.81 -18.36
C ALA A 160 8.04 -16.40 -18.57
N THR A 161 7.34 -16.18 -19.69
CA THR A 161 6.66 -14.90 -19.98
C THR A 161 5.56 -14.58 -18.95
N ARG A 162 4.81 -15.58 -18.49
CA ARG A 162 3.76 -15.37 -17.49
C ARG A 162 4.33 -14.95 -16.14
N LEU A 163 5.41 -15.57 -15.68
CA LEU A 163 6.06 -15.17 -14.42
C LEU A 163 6.58 -13.74 -14.50
N ASP A 164 7.18 -13.34 -15.63
CA ASP A 164 7.61 -11.96 -15.85
C ASP A 164 6.47 -10.94 -15.73
N ALA A 165 5.33 -11.24 -16.35
CA ALA A 165 4.16 -10.37 -16.31
C ALA A 165 3.57 -10.26 -14.90
N VAL A 166 3.53 -11.37 -14.15
CA VAL A 166 3.00 -11.39 -12.77
C VAL A 166 3.93 -10.65 -11.81
N ASP A 167 5.25 -10.85 -11.89
CA ASP A 167 6.21 -10.13 -11.06
C ASP A 167 6.15 -8.61 -11.35
N THR A 168 6.11 -8.22 -12.63
CA THR A 168 5.96 -6.81 -13.03
C THR A 168 4.68 -6.20 -12.49
N ALA A 169 3.55 -6.91 -12.62
CA ALA A 169 2.27 -6.46 -12.10
C ALA A 169 2.31 -6.28 -10.57
N GLN A 170 2.94 -7.21 -9.85
CA GLN A 170 3.09 -7.12 -8.39
C GLN A 170 3.93 -5.89 -7.99
N GLU A 171 5.06 -5.64 -8.64
CA GLU A 171 5.90 -4.47 -8.34
C GLU A 171 5.21 -3.15 -8.67
N MET A 172 4.51 -3.07 -9.81
CA MET A 172 3.70 -1.90 -10.16
C MET A 172 2.59 -1.65 -9.13
N GLN A 173 1.93 -2.71 -8.67
CA GLN A 173 0.87 -2.61 -7.69
C GLN A 173 1.41 -2.22 -6.31
N LYS A 174 2.59 -2.73 -5.89
CA LYS A 174 3.28 -2.26 -4.67
C LYS A 174 3.53 -0.76 -4.72
N GLY A 175 4.07 -0.25 -5.84
CA GLY A 175 4.28 1.18 -6.04
C GLY A 175 2.97 1.98 -5.99
N THR A 176 1.96 1.54 -6.73
CA THR A 176 0.63 2.18 -6.78
C THR A 176 -0.05 2.18 -5.41
N ASN A 177 0.10 1.11 -4.62
CA ASN A 177 -0.46 1.01 -3.27
C ASN A 177 0.24 1.96 -2.28
N GLN A 178 1.56 2.15 -2.43
CA GLN A 178 2.31 3.11 -1.63
C GLN A 178 1.85 4.54 -1.92
N GLU A 179 1.87 4.94 -3.20
CA GLU A 179 1.38 6.27 -3.64
C GLU A 179 -0.06 6.49 -3.20
N GLY A 180 -0.91 5.50 -3.40
CA GLY A 180 -2.31 5.56 -3.00
C GLY A 180 -2.50 5.68 -1.49
N THR A 181 -1.62 5.11 -0.66
CA THR A 181 -1.71 5.21 0.80
C THR A 181 -1.34 6.60 1.28
N ASP A 182 -0.28 7.18 0.70
CA ASP A 182 0.15 8.55 0.98
C ASP A 182 -0.92 9.56 0.55
N ASP A 183 -1.52 9.34 -0.62
CA ASP A 183 -2.67 10.09 -1.12
C ASP A 183 -3.88 9.97 -0.20
N TYR A 184 -4.19 8.75 0.25
CA TYR A 184 -5.29 8.51 1.19
C TYR A 184 -5.10 9.31 2.47
N VAL A 185 -3.92 9.22 3.11
CA VAL A 185 -3.63 9.95 4.35
C VAL A 185 -3.69 11.47 4.12
N ARG A 186 -3.20 11.96 2.98
CA ARG A 186 -3.27 13.38 2.62
C ARG A 186 -4.73 13.87 2.51
N LEU A 187 -5.61 13.11 1.86
CA LEU A 187 -7.03 13.46 1.74
C LEU A 187 -7.71 13.52 3.11
N GLN A 188 -7.43 12.54 3.97
CA GLN A 188 -7.95 12.51 5.33
C GLN A 188 -7.45 13.69 6.17
N ASN A 189 -6.16 14.01 6.07
CA ASN A 189 -5.55 15.14 6.75
C ASN A 189 -6.09 16.48 6.24
N ALA A 190 -6.40 16.60 4.95
CA ALA A 190 -7.00 17.81 4.38
C ALA A 190 -8.36 18.11 5.02
N ALA A 191 -9.25 17.12 5.10
CA ALA A 191 -10.56 17.28 5.76
C ALA A 191 -10.41 17.65 7.25
N PHE A 192 -9.45 17.02 7.94
CA PHE A 192 -9.16 17.32 9.35
C PHE A 192 -8.57 18.71 9.58
N GLY A 193 -7.76 19.21 8.64
CA GLY A 193 -7.08 20.49 8.73
C GLY A 193 -8.03 21.68 8.85
N PHE A 194 -9.19 21.64 8.18
CA PHE A 194 -10.24 22.64 8.34
C PHE A 194 -10.79 22.67 9.78
N GLY A 195 -11.03 21.49 10.37
CA GLY A 195 -11.44 21.38 11.77
C GLY A 195 -10.40 21.94 12.73
N GLN A 196 -9.10 21.74 12.45
CA GLN A 196 -8.01 22.33 13.26
C GLN A 196 -7.99 23.85 13.18
N GLN A 197 -8.23 24.42 12.00
CA GLN A 197 -8.32 25.88 11.83
C GLN A 197 -9.48 26.46 12.65
N LEU A 198 -10.66 25.84 12.59
CA LEU A 198 -11.81 26.30 13.38
C LEU A 198 -11.63 26.07 14.87
N ASN A 199 -11.02 24.96 15.29
CA ASN A 199 -10.72 24.73 16.70
C ASN A 199 -9.89 25.89 17.29
N LYS A 200 -8.84 26.31 16.58
CA LYS A 200 -7.99 27.43 16.97
C LYS A 200 -8.75 28.75 16.94
N ALA A 201 -9.50 29.02 15.88
CA ALA A 201 -10.27 30.25 15.73
C ALA A 201 -11.38 30.37 16.79
N ALA A 202 -12.06 29.27 17.13
CA ALA A 202 -13.16 29.25 18.09
C ALA A 202 -12.70 29.66 19.50
N LYS A 203 -11.46 29.32 19.89
CA LYS A 203 -10.87 29.76 21.17
C LYS A 203 -10.87 31.29 21.30
N LEU A 204 -10.75 32.02 20.19
CA LEU A 204 -10.66 33.47 20.14
C LEU A 204 -12.00 34.13 19.77
N ALA A 205 -12.64 33.67 18.69
CA ALA A 205 -13.91 34.20 18.20
C ALA A 205 -15.06 34.04 19.23
N PHE A 206 -14.98 33.02 20.07
CA PHE A 206 -15.96 32.72 21.12
C PHE A 206 -15.35 32.73 22.52
N ALA A 207 -14.40 33.63 22.80
CA ALA A 207 -13.72 33.71 24.10
C ALA A 207 -14.69 33.80 25.30
N ALA A 208 -15.84 34.44 25.14
CA ALA A 208 -16.87 34.55 26.17
C ALA A 208 -17.91 33.41 26.18
N ASP A 209 -18.00 32.61 25.11
CA ASP A 209 -19.02 31.55 24.95
C ASP A 209 -18.39 30.15 25.02
N ALA A 210 -18.46 29.55 26.21
CA ALA A 210 -17.89 28.22 26.47
C ALA A 210 -18.60 27.11 25.68
N THR A 211 -19.90 27.25 25.44
CA THR A 211 -20.70 26.26 24.71
C THR A 211 -20.25 26.23 23.24
N LYS A 212 -20.10 27.40 22.62
CA LYS A 212 -19.60 27.50 21.24
C LYS A 212 -18.19 26.95 21.10
N ARG A 213 -17.28 27.24 22.03
CA ARG A 213 -15.93 26.63 22.01
C ARG A 213 -15.96 25.11 22.07
N GLN A 214 -16.87 24.54 22.85
CA GLN A 214 -16.98 23.09 22.98
C GLN A 214 -17.42 22.41 21.69
N LEU A 215 -18.27 23.04 20.87
CA LEU A 215 -18.71 22.51 19.57
C LEU A 215 -17.57 22.32 18.57
N TYR A 216 -16.48 23.10 18.71
CA TYR A 216 -15.32 23.03 17.82
C TYR A 216 -14.11 22.35 18.45
N ARG A 217 -14.27 21.69 19.60
CA ARG A 217 -13.15 21.02 20.28
C ARG A 217 -12.74 19.74 19.55
N LEU A 218 -11.53 19.73 19.02
CA LEU A 218 -10.83 18.49 18.67
C LEU A 218 -10.19 17.96 19.96
N SER A 219 -10.42 16.69 20.27
CA SER A 219 -9.95 16.01 21.50
C SER A 219 -8.49 16.31 21.87
N ASP A 220 -8.20 16.39 23.17
CA ASP A 220 -7.01 16.91 23.89
C ASP A 220 -5.61 16.39 23.49
N ALA A 221 -5.26 16.49 22.22
CA ALA A 221 -3.87 16.60 21.78
C ALA A 221 -3.53 18.09 21.57
N ASP A 222 -3.72 18.91 22.62
CA ASP A 222 -3.10 20.24 22.67
C ASP A 222 -1.58 19.99 22.88
N PRO A 223 -0.67 20.50 22.02
CA PRO A 223 0.77 20.36 22.22
C PRO A 223 1.28 21.03 23.52
N ASP A 224 0.41 21.79 24.21
CA ASP A 224 0.66 22.44 25.50
C ASP A 224 0.51 21.52 26.74
N ALA A 225 0.17 20.24 26.55
CA ALA A 225 0.13 19.28 27.66
C ALA A 225 1.52 19.00 28.30
N ALA A 226 2.61 19.43 27.65
CA ALA A 226 3.98 19.29 28.16
C ALA A 226 4.38 20.32 29.24
N ALA A 227 3.54 21.33 29.54
CA ALA A 227 3.89 22.45 30.40
C ALA A 227 3.19 22.48 31.78
N ARG A 228 2.64 21.35 32.27
CA ARG A 228 2.14 21.27 33.66
C ARG A 228 3.23 20.72 34.59
N PRO A 229 3.68 21.47 35.61
CA PRO A 229 4.59 20.93 36.61
C PRO A 229 3.90 19.80 37.37
N GLY A 230 4.56 18.64 37.43
CA GLY A 230 4.06 17.43 38.03
C GLY A 230 3.62 17.63 39.48
N LYS A 231 2.43 17.14 39.81
CA LYS A 231 1.96 17.06 41.19
C LYS A 231 2.86 16.07 41.93
N SER A 232 3.71 16.58 42.83
CA SER A 232 4.61 15.75 43.64
C SER A 232 3.82 14.68 44.43
N PRO A 233 4.30 13.42 44.47
CA PRO A 233 3.63 12.36 45.23
C PRO A 233 3.74 12.65 46.73
N GLN A 234 2.59 12.68 47.41
CA GLN A 234 2.51 12.79 48.86
C GLN A 234 2.88 11.43 49.49
N PRO A 235 3.72 11.39 50.54
CA PRO A 235 4.15 10.13 51.14
C PRO A 235 3.02 9.46 51.93
N PRO A 236 3.02 8.11 52.01
CA PRO A 236 1.98 7.36 52.71
C PRO A 236 2.09 7.59 54.22
N THR A 237 1.00 8.07 54.82
CA THR A 237 0.80 8.07 56.28
C THR A 237 0.69 6.63 56.79
N ALA A 238 1.50 6.32 57.81
CA ALA A 238 1.50 5.08 58.58
C ALA A 238 0.27 4.95 59.48
#